data_AF-A0A920TLL1-F1
#
_entry.id   AF-A0A920TLL1-F1
#
_cell.length_a   1.000
_cell.length_b   1.000
_cell.length_c   1.000
_cell.angle_alpha   90.00
_cell.angle_beta   90.00
_cell.angle_gamma   90.00
#
_symmetry.space_group_name_H-M   'P 1'
#
loop_
_entity.id
_entity.type
_entity.pdbx_description
1 polymer ?
#
loop_
_entity_poly.entity_id
_entity_poly.type
_entity_poly.pdbx_seq_one_letter_code
_entity_poly.pdbx_strand_id
1 'polypeptide(L)'
;MVLGQKLLGINIPGNAFEVILHIGTLMSILVVFWPDIHSLLNDIKDYQTRTYIFTLLLGTMPAIIVGLSLKDQIALMFDNVHFVALALIVTGIILISSKWFLNKKSDLTLVKGFNIGLSQALAIIPGISRSGATICTGLMMGLSAEEAARFSFLLAIPAIAGAGILTAMDIDKISLGMDVRA
;
A
#
# COMPACT_ATOMS: atom_id res chain seq x y z
N MET A 1 12.30 1.18 -5.59
CA MET A 1 12.63 2.23 -6.59
C MET A 1 14.01 2.81 -6.33
N VAL A 2 14.29 3.30 -5.12
CA VAL A 2 15.60 3.87 -4.69
C VAL A 2 16.84 3.08 -5.13
N LEU A 3 16.95 1.80 -4.76
CA LEU A 3 18.10 0.95 -5.15
C LEU A 3 18.24 0.79 -6.67
N GLY A 4 17.13 0.66 -7.40
CA GLY A 4 17.14 0.51 -8.86
C GLY A 4 17.63 1.77 -9.56
N GLN A 5 17.17 2.95 -9.12
CA GLN A 5 17.66 4.24 -9.60
C GLN A 5 19.17 4.39 -9.36
N LYS A 6 19.64 4.03 -8.15
CA LYS A 6 21.06 4.08 -7.81
C LYS A 6 21.92 3.13 -8.65
N LEU A 7 21.45 1.90 -8.89
CA LEU A 7 22.17 0.89 -9.69
C LEU A 7 22.21 1.24 -11.18
N LEU A 8 21.12 1.80 -11.72
CA LEU A 8 21.02 2.18 -13.13
C LEU A 8 21.60 3.58 -13.42
N GLY A 9 22.06 4.30 -12.39
CA GLY A 9 22.58 5.66 -12.52
C GLY A 9 21.52 6.69 -12.93
N ILE A 10 20.23 6.39 -12.71
CA ILE A 10 19.11 7.25 -13.10
C ILE A 10 18.75 8.15 -11.93
N ASN A 11 19.17 9.42 -11.99
CA ASN A 11 18.71 10.48 -11.10
C ASN A 11 17.57 11.24 -11.78
N ILE A 12 16.33 10.80 -11.59
CA ILE A 12 15.16 11.58 -12.00
C ILE A 12 14.81 12.50 -10.82
N PRO A 13 15.01 13.82 -10.93
CA PRO A 13 14.55 14.73 -9.90
C PRO A 13 13.01 14.75 -9.88
N GLY A 14 12.44 14.50 -8.70
CA GLY A 14 11.00 14.64 -8.45
C GLY A 14 10.20 13.34 -8.38
N ASN A 15 9.00 13.45 -7.82
CA ASN A 15 8.14 12.31 -7.47
C ASN A 15 7.42 11.70 -8.68
N ALA A 16 7.56 12.26 -9.89
CA ALA A 16 6.77 11.88 -11.06
C ALA A 16 6.95 10.41 -11.47
N PHE A 17 8.19 9.91 -11.47
CA PHE A 17 8.47 8.50 -11.79
C PHE A 17 7.83 7.55 -10.78
N GLU A 18 7.87 7.90 -9.49
CA GLU A 18 7.26 7.10 -8.44
C GLU A 18 5.74 7.11 -8.52
N VAL A 19 5.14 8.27 -8.81
CA VAL A 19 3.69 8.40 -9.02
C VAL A 19 3.23 7.51 -10.17
N ILE A 20 3.92 7.52 -11.30
CA ILE A 20 3.58 6.67 -12.46
C ILE A 20 3.61 5.19 -12.10
N LEU A 21 4.63 4.74 -11.34
CA LEU A 21 4.73 3.34 -10.93
C LEU A 21 3.64 2.94 -9.93
N HIS A 22 3.25 3.84 -9.03
CA HIS A 22 2.10 3.62 -8.13
C HIS A 22 0.78 3.56 -8.88
N ILE A 23 0.58 4.43 -9.88
CA ILE A 23 -0.59 4.39 -10.77
C ILE A 23 -0.62 3.06 -11.54
N GLY A 24 0.50 2.61 -12.09
CA GLY A 24 0.58 1.31 -12.76
C GLY A 24 0.18 0.15 -11.85
N THR A 25 0.62 0.18 -10.59
CA THR A 25 0.23 -0.82 -9.58
C THR A 25 -1.26 -0.74 -9.26
N LEU A 26 -1.81 0.46 -9.07
CA LEU A 26 -3.23 0.68 -8.81
C LEU A 26 -4.07 0.15 -9.98
N MET A 27 -3.71 0.47 -11.22
CA MET A 27 -4.39 -0.01 -12.42
C MET A 27 -4.35 -1.54 -12.52
N SER A 28 -3.19 -2.15 -12.22
CA SER A 28 -3.09 -3.61 -12.17
C SER A 28 -4.06 -4.22 -11.16
N ILE A 29 -4.18 -3.64 -9.96
CA ILE A 29 -5.10 -4.13 -8.93
C ILE A 29 -6.55 -3.96 -9.40
N LEU A 30 -6.90 -2.79 -9.94
CA LEU A 30 -8.26 -2.52 -10.41
C LEU A 30 -8.70 -3.49 -11.52
N VAL A 31 -7.80 -3.84 -12.44
CA VAL A 31 -8.09 -4.78 -13.53
C VAL A 31 -8.20 -6.21 -13.01
N VAL A 32 -7.23 -6.68 -12.21
CA VAL A 32 -7.19 -8.06 -11.72
C VAL A 32 -8.33 -8.35 -10.75
N PHE A 33 -8.60 -7.43 -9.83
CA PHE A 33 -9.65 -7.57 -8.81
C PHE A 33 -10.96 -6.91 -9.24
N TRP A 34 -11.16 -6.63 -10.54
CA TRP A 34 -12.41 -6.06 -11.03
C TRP A 34 -13.65 -6.87 -10.63
N PRO A 35 -13.66 -8.22 -10.70
CA PRO A 35 -14.81 -9.01 -10.27
C PRO A 35 -15.14 -8.81 -8.78
N ASP A 36 -14.12 -8.75 -7.93
CA ASP A 36 -14.27 -8.51 -6.49
C ASP A 36 -14.81 -7.11 -6.19
N ILE A 37 -14.22 -6.10 -6.83
CA ILE A 37 -14.65 -4.70 -6.70
C ILE A 37 -16.11 -4.57 -7.16
N HIS A 38 -16.45 -5.15 -8.30
CA HIS A 38 -17.79 -5.11 -8.86
C HIS A 38 -18.81 -5.82 -7.96
N SER A 39 -18.47 -6.97 -7.35
CA SER A 39 -19.33 -7.62 -6.35
C SER A 39 -19.52 -6.74 -5.11
N LEU A 40 -18.44 -6.19 -4.55
CA LEU A 40 -18.53 -5.29 -3.40
C LEU A 40 -19.41 -4.05 -3.67
N LEU A 41 -19.39 -3.52 -4.89
CA LEU A 41 -20.17 -2.35 -5.29
C LEU A 41 -21.65 -2.66 -5.60
N ASN A 42 -21.97 -3.85 -6.12
CA ASN A 42 -23.35 -4.20 -6.44
C ASN A 42 -24.09 -4.83 -5.26
N ASP A 43 -23.38 -5.55 -4.40
CA ASP A 43 -23.95 -6.28 -3.26
C ASP A 43 -23.96 -5.43 -1.98
N ILE A 44 -23.98 -4.10 -2.07
CA ILE A 44 -23.95 -3.17 -0.92
C ILE A 44 -25.12 -3.39 0.05
N LYS A 45 -26.22 -4.02 -0.39
CA LYS A 45 -27.34 -4.35 0.51
C LYS A 45 -27.05 -5.55 1.40
N ASP A 46 -26.11 -6.41 1.02
CA ASP A 46 -25.71 -7.57 1.79
C ASP A 46 -24.88 -7.17 3.03
N TYR A 47 -25.18 -7.81 4.17
CA TYR A 47 -24.55 -7.49 5.45
C TYR A 47 -23.07 -7.87 5.49
N GLN A 48 -22.70 -9.01 4.87
CA GLN A 48 -21.31 -9.46 4.84
C GLN A 48 -20.46 -8.51 3.97
N THR A 49 -20.99 -8.12 2.81
CA THR A 49 -20.37 -7.14 1.90
C THR A 49 -20.14 -5.80 2.58
N ARG A 50 -21.15 -5.26 3.28
CA ARG A 50 -20.99 -4.00 4.05
C ARG A 50 -19.94 -4.12 5.14
N THR A 51 -19.90 -5.24 5.84
CA THR A 51 -18.89 -5.50 6.87
C THR A 51 -17.50 -5.56 6.26
N TYR A 52 -17.35 -6.17 5.08
CA TYR A 52 -16.08 -6.22 4.34
C TYR A 52 -15.60 -4.81 3.95
N ILE A 53 -16.48 -4.01 3.34
CA ILE A 53 -16.19 -2.62 2.96
C ILE A 53 -15.79 -1.80 4.19
N PHE A 54 -16.55 -1.91 5.28
CA PHE A 54 -16.22 -1.20 6.52
C PHE A 54 -14.88 -1.65 7.09
N THR A 55 -14.55 -2.93 6.98
CA THR A 55 -13.25 -3.49 7.37
C THR A 55 -12.11 -2.91 6.54
N LEU A 56 -12.30 -2.75 5.21
CA LEU A 56 -11.33 -2.09 4.32
C LEU A 56 -11.11 -0.62 4.71
N LEU A 57 -12.20 0.13 4.93
CA LEU A 57 -12.12 1.55 5.32
C LEU A 57 -11.41 1.70 6.66
N LEU A 58 -11.81 0.91 7.66
CA LEU A 58 -11.20 0.91 8.99
C LEU A 58 -9.71 0.53 8.93
N GLY A 59 -9.35 -0.47 8.13
CA GLY A 59 -7.96 -0.87 7.91
C GLY A 59 -7.14 0.17 7.16
N THR A 60 -7.76 1.04 6.36
CA THR A 60 -7.02 2.09 5.63
C THR A 60 -6.67 3.27 6.53
N MET A 61 -7.45 3.52 7.59
CA MET A 61 -7.28 4.67 8.48
C MET A 61 -5.87 4.80 9.09
N PRO A 62 -5.23 3.74 9.64
CA PRO A 62 -3.87 3.85 10.16
C PRO A 62 -2.86 4.38 9.13
N ALA A 63 -2.97 3.93 7.88
CA ALA A 63 -2.06 4.35 6.81
C ALA A 63 -2.28 5.82 6.42
N ILE A 64 -3.52 6.28 6.40
CA ILE A 64 -3.85 7.70 6.17
C ILE A 64 -3.24 8.57 7.27
N ILE A 65 -3.42 8.18 8.54
CA ILE A 65 -2.90 8.93 9.68
C ILE A 65 -1.36 9.00 9.61
N VAL A 66 -0.69 7.86 9.47
CA VAL A 66 0.78 7.80 9.40
C VAL A 66 1.31 8.57 8.18
N GLY A 67 0.71 8.38 7.01
CA GLY A 67 1.15 9.03 5.78
C GLY A 67 1.01 10.56 5.80
N LEU A 68 -0.05 11.08 6.43
CA LEU A 68 -0.26 12.52 6.56
C LEU A 68 0.56 13.14 7.69
N SER A 69 0.68 12.46 8.83
CA SER A 69 1.39 12.99 10.00
C SER A 69 2.92 12.89 9.90
N LEU A 70 3.44 11.92 9.14
CA LEU A 70 4.89 11.64 9.08
C LEU A 70 5.51 11.89 7.69
N LYS A 71 4.83 12.63 6.82
CA LYS A 71 5.23 12.84 5.41
C LYS A 71 6.69 13.28 5.26
N ASP A 72 7.12 14.27 6.04
CA ASP A 72 8.47 14.83 5.96
C ASP A 72 9.53 13.84 6.47
N GLN A 73 9.24 13.11 7.55
CA GLN A 73 10.17 12.09 8.06
C GLN A 73 10.32 10.92 7.07
N ILE A 74 9.23 10.53 6.41
CA ILE A 74 9.26 9.47 5.39
C ILE A 74 10.17 9.88 4.23
N ALA A 75 10.10 11.14 3.76
CA ALA A 75 10.95 11.65 2.70
C ALA A 75 12.45 11.54 3.06
N LEU A 76 12.84 11.90 4.28
CA LEU A 76 14.22 11.76 4.76
C LEU A 76 14.72 10.31 4.78
N MET A 77 13.82 9.34 5.03
CA MET A 77 14.17 7.92 5.01
C MET A 77 14.42 7.39 3.59
N PHE A 78 13.73 7.95 2.57
CA PHE A 78 13.92 7.57 1.17
C PHE A 78 15.32 7.91 0.64
N ASP A 79 15.90 9.02 1.10
CA ASP A 79 17.24 9.46 0.69
C ASP A 79 18.36 8.58 1.25
N ASN A 80 18.07 7.79 2.31
CA ASN A 80 19.04 6.91 2.93
C ASN A 80 19.00 5.49 2.33
N VAL A 81 19.81 5.27 1.31
CA VAL A 81 19.93 3.96 0.62
C VAL A 81 20.25 2.80 1.57
N HIS A 82 21.09 3.02 2.59
CA HIS A 82 21.45 1.99 3.55
C HIS A 82 20.26 1.57 4.42
N PHE A 83 19.45 2.56 4.84
CA PHE A 83 18.21 2.30 5.56
C PHE A 83 17.23 1.47 4.71
N VAL A 84 17.03 1.85 3.45
CA VAL A 84 16.16 1.11 2.52
C VAL A 84 16.66 -0.32 2.29
N ALA A 85 17.96 -0.52 2.15
CA ALA A 85 18.56 -1.85 1.98
C ALA A 85 18.30 -2.74 3.21
N LEU A 86 18.46 -2.20 4.43
CA LEU A 86 18.17 -2.92 5.65
C LEU A 86 16.67 -3.27 5.76
N ALA A 87 15.79 -2.33 5.42
CA ALA A 87 14.34 -2.56 5.41
C ALA A 87 13.92 -3.67 4.42
N LEU A 88 14.60 -3.80 3.28
CA LEU A 88 14.38 -4.90 2.35
C LEU A 88 14.79 -6.26 2.92
N ILE A 89 15.88 -6.33 3.70
CA ILE A 89 16.27 -7.55 4.42
C ILE A 89 15.18 -7.91 5.43
N VAL A 90 14.70 -6.95 6.21
CA VAL A 90 13.60 -7.13 7.17
C VAL A 90 12.35 -7.66 6.45
N THR A 91 12.01 -7.10 5.29
CA THR A 91 10.92 -7.59 4.45
C THR A 91 11.12 -9.05 4.04
N GLY A 92 12.33 -9.42 3.61
CA GLY A 92 12.66 -10.80 3.27
C GLY A 92 12.43 -11.77 4.43
N ILE A 93 12.84 -11.38 5.65
CA ILE A 93 12.63 -12.16 6.86
C ILE A 93 11.14 -12.32 7.17
N ILE A 94 10.35 -11.24 7.07
CA ILE A 94 8.88 -11.28 7.25
C ILE A 94 8.23 -12.22 6.24
N LEU A 95 8.64 -12.16 4.97
CA LEU A 95 8.10 -13.05 3.94
C LEU A 95 8.45 -14.51 4.18
N ILE A 96 9.66 -14.82 4.63
CA ILE A 96 10.06 -16.19 4.96
C ILE A 96 9.26 -16.72 6.15
N SER A 97 9.04 -15.89 7.19
CA SER A 97 8.31 -16.30 8.38
C SER A 97 6.83 -16.61 8.11
N SER A 98 6.25 -16.03 7.05
CA SER A 98 4.87 -16.28 6.62
C SER A 98 4.55 -17.77 6.42
N LYS A 99 5.56 -18.60 6.06
CA LYS A 99 5.41 -20.05 5.87
C LYS A 99 4.93 -20.79 7.11
N TRP A 100 5.19 -20.27 8.30
CA TRP A 100 4.80 -20.89 9.56
C TRP A 100 3.32 -20.69 9.91
N PHE A 101 2.59 -19.85 9.16
CA PHE A 101 1.22 -19.46 9.48
C PHE A 101 0.16 -19.98 8.49
N LEU A 102 0.55 -20.78 7.49
CA LEU A 102 -0.29 -21.18 6.34
C LEU A 102 -1.48 -22.11 6.63
N ASN A 103 -1.63 -22.64 7.85
CA ASN A 103 -2.59 -23.72 8.14
C ASN A 103 -3.78 -23.33 9.01
N LYS A 104 -4.02 -22.03 9.23
CA LYS A 104 -5.17 -21.55 10.00
C LYS A 104 -6.28 -21.11 9.05
N LYS A 105 -7.51 -21.56 9.33
CA LYS A 105 -8.71 -21.14 8.58
C LYS A 105 -9.66 -20.44 9.54
N SER A 106 -9.75 -19.13 9.38
CA SER A 106 -10.66 -18.31 10.16
C SER A 106 -11.10 -17.12 9.34
N ASP A 107 -12.31 -16.62 9.59
CA ASP A 107 -12.89 -15.58 8.76
C ASP A 107 -12.26 -14.22 9.03
N LEU A 108 -12.36 -13.33 8.04
CA LEU A 108 -12.01 -11.93 8.21
C LEU A 108 -12.95 -11.27 9.23
N THR A 109 -12.36 -10.56 10.20
CA THR A 109 -13.10 -9.77 11.18
C THR A 109 -12.58 -8.34 11.17
N LEU A 110 -13.34 -7.40 11.76
CA LEU A 110 -12.93 -6.00 11.88
C LEU A 110 -11.57 -5.84 12.57
N VAL A 111 -11.32 -6.62 13.63
CA VAL A 111 -10.05 -6.63 14.36
C VAL A 111 -8.91 -7.10 13.47
N LYS A 112 -9.15 -8.12 12.63
CA LYS A 112 -8.16 -8.60 11.68
C LYS A 112 -7.85 -7.57 10.61
N GLY A 113 -8.87 -6.98 10.01
CA GLY A 113 -8.68 -5.94 9.00
C GLY A 113 -7.96 -4.70 9.55
N PHE A 114 -8.27 -4.29 10.78
CA PHE A 114 -7.57 -3.19 11.43
C PHE A 114 -6.08 -3.49 11.66
N ASN A 115 -5.75 -4.69 12.15
CA ASN A 115 -4.35 -5.09 12.36
C ASN A 115 -3.57 -5.25 11.05
N ILE A 116 -4.21 -5.77 10.00
CA ILE A 116 -3.63 -5.75 8.65
C ILE A 116 -3.42 -4.29 8.19
N GLY A 117 -4.35 -3.40 8.49
CA GLY A 117 -4.24 -1.96 8.28
C GLY A 117 -3.07 -1.29 9.01
N LEU A 118 -2.80 -1.70 10.25
CA LEU A 118 -1.63 -1.24 11.00
C LEU A 118 -0.33 -1.68 10.32
N SER A 119 -0.28 -2.92 9.83
CA SER A 119 0.83 -3.43 9.03
C SER A 119 1.01 -2.63 7.73
N GLN A 120 -0.09 -2.23 7.07
CA GLN A 120 -0.05 -1.32 5.92
C GLN A 120 0.57 0.04 6.27
N ALA A 121 0.22 0.60 7.43
CA ALA A 121 0.77 1.87 7.89
C ALA A 121 2.29 1.77 8.17
N LEU A 122 2.73 0.69 8.80
CA LEU A 122 4.16 0.40 8.98
C LEU A 122 4.89 0.23 7.64
N ALA A 123 4.22 -0.30 6.64
CA ALA A 123 4.78 -0.48 5.31
C ALA A 123 4.90 0.81 4.48
N ILE A 124 4.52 1.97 5.04
CA ILE A 124 4.87 3.28 4.47
C ILE A 124 6.39 3.53 4.60
N ILE A 125 7.06 2.85 5.55
CA ILE A 125 8.50 2.93 5.71
C ILE A 125 9.21 2.45 4.42
N PRO A 126 10.12 3.26 3.84
CA PRO A 126 10.81 2.93 2.60
C PRO A 126 11.57 1.60 2.68
N GLY A 127 11.34 0.72 1.72
CA GLY A 127 11.96 -0.60 1.66
C GLY A 127 11.16 -1.71 2.37
N ILE A 128 10.09 -1.37 3.09
CA ILE A 128 9.11 -2.37 3.55
C ILE A 128 8.12 -2.68 2.43
N SER A 129 7.94 -3.97 2.11
CA SER A 129 6.92 -4.37 1.12
C SER A 129 5.52 -4.32 1.75
N ARG A 130 4.65 -3.44 1.25
CA ARG A 130 3.25 -3.34 1.70
C ARG A 130 2.47 -4.62 1.52
N SER A 131 2.48 -5.21 0.32
CA SER A 131 1.78 -6.48 0.08
C SER A 131 2.36 -7.58 0.95
N GLY A 132 3.68 -7.67 1.08
CA GLY A 132 4.33 -8.66 1.94
C GLY A 132 3.94 -8.54 3.42
N ALA A 133 3.98 -7.32 3.96
CA ALA A 133 3.64 -7.05 5.36
C ALA A 133 2.16 -7.36 5.65
N THR A 134 1.25 -6.85 4.82
CA THR A 134 -0.20 -7.04 5.01
C THR A 134 -0.64 -8.49 4.80
N ILE A 135 -0.12 -9.19 3.79
CA ILE A 135 -0.41 -10.60 3.56
C ILE A 135 0.15 -11.45 4.71
N CYS A 136 1.39 -11.21 5.14
CA CYS A 136 1.97 -11.92 6.26
C CYS A 136 1.15 -11.71 7.55
N THR A 137 0.73 -10.49 7.84
CA THR A 137 -0.16 -10.22 8.97
C THR A 137 -1.49 -10.96 8.82
N GLY A 138 -2.12 -10.98 7.64
CA GLY A 138 -3.35 -11.73 7.39
C GLY A 138 -3.18 -13.23 7.66
N LEU A 139 -2.09 -13.82 7.18
CA LEU A 139 -1.72 -15.22 7.44
C LEU A 139 -1.49 -15.47 8.94
N MET A 140 -0.75 -14.62 9.63
CA MET A 140 -0.52 -14.71 11.08
C MET A 140 -1.83 -14.68 11.88
N MET A 141 -2.80 -13.89 11.42
CA MET A 141 -4.14 -13.80 11.98
C MET A 141 -5.07 -14.94 11.57
N GLY A 142 -4.58 -15.86 10.75
CA GLY A 142 -5.22 -17.10 10.37
C GLY A 142 -6.21 -17.01 9.22
N LEU A 143 -6.05 -16.02 8.35
CA LEU A 143 -6.73 -16.00 7.06
C LEU A 143 -6.08 -17.03 6.11
N SER A 144 -6.86 -17.51 5.14
CA SER A 144 -6.29 -18.26 4.03
C SER A 144 -5.34 -17.36 3.22
N ALA A 145 -4.38 -17.95 2.51
CA ALA A 145 -3.49 -17.19 1.64
C ALA A 145 -4.24 -16.39 0.57
N GLU A 146 -5.33 -16.96 0.05
CA GLU A 146 -6.24 -16.31 -0.90
C GLU A 146 -6.93 -15.10 -0.28
N GLU A 147 -7.56 -15.25 0.89
CA GLU A 147 -8.26 -14.13 1.54
C GLU A 147 -7.29 -13.06 2.05
N ALA A 148 -6.12 -13.45 2.54
CA ALA A 148 -5.08 -12.51 2.95
C ALA A 148 -4.55 -11.68 1.77
N ALA A 149 -4.31 -12.32 0.62
CA ALA A 149 -3.93 -11.64 -0.61
C ALA A 149 -5.04 -10.72 -1.11
N ARG A 150 -6.26 -11.25 -1.23
CA ARG A 150 -7.45 -10.50 -1.68
C ARG A 150 -7.68 -9.26 -0.82
N PHE A 151 -7.75 -9.41 0.49
CA PHE A 151 -7.94 -8.28 1.41
C PHE A 151 -6.77 -7.28 1.31
N SER A 152 -5.52 -7.75 1.26
CA SER A 152 -4.34 -6.89 1.11
C SER A 152 -4.39 -6.03 -0.16
N PHE A 153 -4.74 -6.62 -1.31
CA PHE A 153 -4.80 -5.88 -2.57
C PHE A 153 -5.96 -4.88 -2.61
N LEU A 154 -7.14 -5.26 -2.14
CA LEU A 154 -8.29 -4.35 -2.04
C LEU A 154 -8.03 -3.20 -1.06
N LEU A 155 -7.39 -3.47 0.08
CA LEU A 155 -7.01 -2.46 1.08
C LEU A 155 -6.05 -1.40 0.51
N ALA A 156 -5.26 -1.79 -0.49
CA ALA A 156 -4.32 -0.90 -1.14
C ALA A 156 -4.96 0.15 -2.04
N ILE A 157 -6.12 -0.15 -2.63
CA ILE A 157 -6.79 0.71 -3.58
C ILE A 157 -6.98 2.11 -2.99
N PRO A 158 -7.66 2.29 -1.83
CA PRO A 158 -7.84 3.60 -1.25
C PRO A 158 -6.53 4.23 -0.77
N ALA A 159 -5.57 3.44 -0.27
CA ALA A 159 -4.29 3.95 0.20
C ALA A 159 -3.43 4.52 -0.94
N ILE A 160 -3.25 3.76 -2.03
CA ILE A 160 -2.45 4.15 -3.19
C ILE A 160 -3.15 5.30 -3.94
N ALA A 161 -4.46 5.23 -4.12
CA ALA A 161 -5.22 6.31 -4.75
C ALA A 161 -5.09 7.61 -3.94
N GLY A 162 -5.26 7.56 -2.62
CA GLY A 162 -5.11 8.73 -1.75
C GLY A 162 -3.71 9.33 -1.80
N ALA A 163 -2.66 8.50 -1.72
CA ALA A 163 -1.27 8.95 -1.83
C ALA A 163 -0.96 9.57 -3.21
N GLY A 164 -1.48 8.97 -4.28
CA GLY A 164 -1.34 9.47 -5.65
C GLY A 164 -2.01 10.84 -5.85
N ILE A 165 -3.24 11.01 -5.36
CA ILE A 165 -3.95 12.29 -5.40
C ILE A 165 -3.19 13.36 -4.61
N LEU A 166 -2.75 13.05 -3.39
CA LEU A 166 -2.00 13.99 -2.55
C LEU A 166 -0.73 14.46 -3.25
N THR A 167 0.00 13.53 -3.88
CA THR A 167 1.25 13.84 -4.57
C THR A 167 0.99 14.64 -5.84
N ALA A 168 -0.07 14.35 -6.60
CA ALA A 168 -0.45 15.13 -7.77
C ALA A 168 -0.78 16.59 -7.40
N MET A 169 -1.51 16.80 -6.30
CA MET A 169 -1.84 18.15 -5.80
C MET A 169 -0.62 18.95 -5.33
N ASP A 170 0.44 18.28 -4.87
CA ASP A 170 1.68 18.94 -4.48
C ASP A 170 2.53 19.36 -5.69
N ILE A 171 2.47 18.60 -6.79
CA ILE A 171 3.20 18.91 -8.04
C ILE A 171 2.68 20.23 -8.64
N ASP A 172 1.36 20.48 -8.61
CA ASP A 172 0.76 21.72 -9.14
C ASP A 172 1.13 22.98 -8.34
N LYS A 173 1.63 22.84 -7.11
CA LYS A 173 2.10 23.98 -6.28
C LYS A 173 3.55 24.37 -6.57
N ILE A 174 4.31 23.52 -7.25
CA ILE A 174 5.63 23.88 -7.78
C ILE A 174 5.36 24.56 -9.11
N SER A 175 5.31 25.89 -9.07
CA SER A 175 5.31 26.81 -10.20
C SER A 175 5.68 26.13 -11.52
N LEU A 176 4.69 25.97 -12.40
CA LEU A 176 4.94 25.92 -13.83
C LEU A 176 5.67 27.21 -14.18
N GLY A 177 7.00 27.19 -14.09
CA GLY A 177 7.93 28.13 -14.72
C GLY A 177 7.91 27.97 -16.24
N MET A 178 6.76 27.63 -16.79
CA MET A 178 6.45 27.79 -18.19
C MET A 178 5.77 29.15 -18.30
N ASP A 179 6.54 30.15 -18.73
CA ASP A 179 6.00 31.33 -19.38
C ASP A 179 5.16 30.84 -20.58
N VAL A 180 3.86 30.67 -20.36
CA VAL A 180 2.88 30.51 -21.42
C VAL A 180 2.29 31.90 -21.66
N ARG A 181 3.08 32.75 -22.32
CA ARG A 181 2.57 33.90 -23.06
C ARG A 181 3.21 33.92 -24.44
N ALA A 182 2.31 34.12 -25.41
CA ALA A 182 2.46 34.17 -26.86
C ALA A 182 3.70 34.92 -27.38
#